data_AF-A0A7Y2F842-F1
#
_entry.id   AF-A0A7Y2F842-F1
#
_cell.length_a   1.000
_cell.length_b   1.000
_cell.length_c   1.000
_cell.angle_alpha   90.00
_cell.angle_beta   90.00
_cell.angle_gamma   90.00
#
_symmetry.space_group_name_H-M   'P 1'
#
loop_
_entity.id
_entity.type
_entity.pdbx_description
1 polymer ?
#
loop_
_entity_poly.entity_id
_entity_poly.type
_entity_poly.pdbx_seq_one_letter_code
_entity_poly.pdbx_strand_id
1 'polypeptide(L)'
;MPNERRTTDRRRRVLYTHQADASAATASSRSARDKLREARQPAKAYGARVQRRLQGRWFSLVPIKRRTLCIVATAIATMSLLMTYAHYASVTWPSLAYHPEIARPLRLDRPDSFGRWYIAILLAASSGVALLTYQLRRYRNDDYRGHYRLWRLIIVVLLLTSVNSLVSAVDWGGALLDAVFGKRVAFSGYDWLRIVLG
;
A
#
# COMPACT_ATOMS: atom_id res chain seq x y z
N MET A 1 -55.16 34.97 11.25
CA MET A 1 -54.19 33.96 11.74
C MET A 1 -54.41 32.58 11.09
N PRO A 2 -53.97 32.33 9.83
CA PRO A 2 -54.22 31.05 9.13
C PRO A 2 -52.97 30.14 9.01
N ASN A 3 -51.77 30.65 9.30
CA ASN A 3 -50.50 29.99 8.91
C ASN A 3 -50.09 28.84 9.87
N GLU A 4 -50.46 28.92 11.15
CA GLU A 4 -50.12 27.90 12.16
C GLU A 4 -50.87 26.58 11.97
N ARG A 5 -52.10 26.61 11.41
CA ARG A 5 -52.85 25.38 11.10
C ARG A 5 -52.23 24.60 9.94
N ARG A 6 -51.69 25.30 8.93
CA ARG A 6 -51.00 24.65 7.79
C ARG A 6 -49.68 24.01 8.19
N THR A 7 -48.94 24.61 9.12
CA THR A 7 -47.67 24.03 9.61
C THR A 7 -47.89 22.83 10.51
N THR A 8 -48.91 22.87 11.38
CA THR A 8 -49.28 21.73 12.23
C THR A 8 -49.82 20.55 11.43
N ASP A 9 -50.69 20.76 10.43
CA ASP A 9 -51.19 19.67 9.58
C ASP A 9 -50.09 19.06 8.70
N ARG A 10 -49.18 19.88 8.16
CA ARG A 10 -48.03 19.37 7.41
C ARG A 10 -47.12 18.54 8.31
N ARG A 11 -46.82 19.01 9.53
CA ARG A 11 -46.02 18.29 10.51
C ARG A 11 -46.67 16.98 10.94
N ARG A 12 -48.00 16.98 11.11
CA ARG A 12 -48.80 15.80 11.47
C ARG A 12 -48.81 14.77 10.35
N ARG A 13 -48.98 15.17 9.08
CA ARG A 13 -48.86 14.25 7.93
C ARG A 13 -47.49 13.62 7.82
N VAL A 14 -46.42 14.40 7.98
CA VAL A 14 -45.04 13.89 7.91
C VAL A 14 -44.77 12.84 8.99
N LEU A 15 -45.30 13.01 10.21
CA LEU A 15 -45.19 12.02 11.28
C LEU A 15 -45.92 10.71 10.95
N TYR A 16 -47.15 10.79 10.41
CA TYR A 16 -47.90 9.59 10.00
C TYR A 16 -47.27 8.87 8.81
N THR A 17 -46.70 9.59 7.83
CA THR A 17 -45.98 8.97 6.71
C THR A 17 -44.74 8.21 7.19
N HIS A 18 -43.96 8.78 8.12
CA HIS A 18 -42.81 8.07 8.71
C HIS A 18 -43.22 6.85 9.54
N GLN A 19 -44.37 6.90 10.21
CA GLN A 19 -44.86 5.78 11.02
C GLN A 19 -45.46 4.65 10.15
N ALA A 20 -46.15 4.99 9.06
CA ALA A 20 -46.62 4.03 8.07
C ALA A 20 -45.44 3.34 7.33
N ASP A 21 -44.44 4.12 6.91
CA ASP A 21 -43.22 3.58 6.28
C ASP A 21 -42.39 2.72 7.24
N ALA A 22 -42.37 3.04 8.54
CA ALA A 22 -41.70 2.24 9.55
C ALA A 22 -42.43 0.92 9.84
N SER A 23 -43.76 0.92 9.71
CA SER A 23 -44.62 -0.27 9.90
C SER A 23 -44.53 -1.22 8.70
N ALA A 24 -44.41 -0.68 7.48
CA ALA A 24 -44.23 -1.45 6.24
C ALA A 24 -42.78 -1.88 5.96
N ALA A 25 -41.80 -1.30 6.67
CA ALA A 25 -40.40 -1.63 6.50
C ALA A 25 -40.06 -3.02 7.07
N THR A 26 -39.76 -3.97 6.18
CA THR A 26 -39.17 -5.27 6.51
C THR A 26 -37.82 -5.11 7.21
N ALA A 27 -37.42 -6.09 8.03
CA ALA A 27 -36.15 -6.08 8.76
C ALA A 27 -34.92 -5.85 7.86
N SER A 28 -34.95 -6.36 6.63
CA SER A 28 -33.92 -6.12 5.61
C SER A 28 -33.84 -4.66 5.16
N SER A 29 -34.98 -4.00 4.96
CA SER A 29 -35.05 -2.58 4.58
C SER A 29 -34.58 -1.64 5.71
N ARG A 30 -34.83 -2.02 6.98
CA ARG A 30 -34.31 -1.30 8.16
C ARG A 30 -32.79 -1.46 8.26
N SER A 31 -32.29 -2.68 8.14
CA SER A 31 -30.84 -2.95 8.12
C SER A 31 -30.12 -2.23 6.97
N ALA A 32 -30.71 -2.18 5.77
CA ALA A 32 -30.17 -1.43 4.64
C ALA A 32 -30.14 0.08 4.91
N ARG A 33 -31.21 0.64 5.48
CA ARG A 33 -31.27 2.05 5.88
C ARG A 33 -30.28 2.39 6.99
N ASP A 34 -30.08 1.49 7.95
CA ASP A 34 -29.11 1.66 9.01
C ASP A 34 -27.68 1.57 8.49
N LYS A 35 -27.38 0.65 7.55
CA LYS A 35 -26.10 0.62 6.82
C LYS A 35 -25.83 1.90 6.03
N LEU A 36 -26.86 2.45 5.37
CA LEU A 36 -26.73 3.73 4.66
C LEU A 36 -26.54 4.92 5.61
N ARG A 37 -27.15 4.88 6.80
CA ARG A 37 -26.93 5.87 7.86
C ARG A 37 -25.54 5.76 8.45
N GLU A 38 -25.06 4.55 8.71
CA GLU A 38 -23.71 4.27 9.20
C GLU A 38 -22.65 4.69 8.17
N ALA A 39 -22.86 4.41 6.88
CA ALA A 39 -21.99 4.89 5.80
C ALA A 39 -21.99 6.41 5.63
N ARG A 40 -23.04 7.10 6.11
CA ARG A 40 -23.15 8.57 6.13
C ARG A 40 -22.69 9.19 7.44
N GLN A 41 -22.36 8.41 8.46
CA GLN A 41 -21.83 8.98 9.70
C GLN A 41 -20.47 9.62 9.40
N PRO A 42 -20.26 10.90 9.78
CA PRO A 42 -18.96 11.52 9.62
C PRO A 42 -17.93 10.71 10.40
N ALA A 43 -16.76 10.50 9.79
CA ALA A 43 -15.68 9.76 10.44
C ALA A 43 -15.43 10.35 11.83
N LYS A 44 -15.65 9.54 12.87
CA LYS A 44 -15.48 10.00 14.27
C LYS A 44 -14.06 10.53 14.43
N ALA A 45 -13.94 11.78 14.87
CA ALA A 45 -12.65 12.38 15.16
C ALA A 45 -11.90 11.51 16.18
N TYR A 46 -10.59 11.33 15.97
CA TYR A 46 -9.76 10.58 16.91
C TYR A 46 -9.80 11.24 18.29
N GLY A 47 -9.81 10.44 19.35
CA GLY A 47 -9.75 10.97 20.71
C GLY A 47 -8.46 11.77 20.93
N ALA A 48 -8.50 12.82 21.77
CA ALA A 48 -7.39 13.76 21.97
C ALA A 48 -6.04 13.11 22.36
N ARG A 49 -6.05 11.94 23.01
CA ARG A 49 -4.84 11.16 23.34
C ARG A 49 -4.21 10.50 22.11
N VAL A 50 -5.04 9.97 21.21
CA VAL A 50 -4.61 9.37 19.94
C VAL A 50 -4.08 10.46 19.01
N GLN A 51 -4.76 11.61 18.96
CA GLN A 51 -4.35 12.74 18.14
C GLN A 51 -2.96 13.26 18.53
N ARG A 52 -2.66 13.36 19.83
CA ARG A 52 -1.30 13.72 20.31
C ARG A 52 -0.22 12.72 19.88
N ARG A 53 -0.53 11.41 19.86
CA ARG A 53 0.41 10.38 19.37
C ARG A 53 0.58 10.41 17.85
N LEU A 54 -0.50 10.66 17.12
CA LEU A 54 -0.48 10.78 15.66
C LEU A 54 0.13 12.12 15.18
N GLN A 55 0.16 13.15 16.02
CA GLN A 55 0.84 14.43 15.73
C GLN A 55 2.37 14.37 15.84
N GLY A 56 2.95 13.19 16.07
CA GLY A 56 4.40 13.03 16.04
C GLY A 56 5.01 13.49 14.72
N ARG A 57 6.26 13.99 14.76
CA ARG A 57 6.99 14.56 13.60
C ARG A 57 6.93 13.68 12.34
N TRP A 58 6.90 12.36 12.49
CA TRP A 58 6.79 11.38 11.41
C TRP A 58 5.54 11.54 10.54
N PHE A 59 4.40 11.96 11.10
CA PHE A 59 3.17 12.21 10.31
C PHE A 59 3.18 13.56 9.61
N SER A 60 4.02 14.51 10.05
CA SER A 60 4.20 15.78 9.37
C SER A 60 4.88 15.63 8.01
N LEU A 61 5.58 14.51 7.77
CA LEU A 61 6.18 14.18 6.48
C LEU A 61 5.13 13.71 5.45
N VAL A 62 3.90 13.40 5.88
CA VAL A 62 2.87 12.92 4.96
C VAL A 62 2.34 14.11 4.15
N PRO A 63 2.48 14.09 2.81
CA PRO A 63 1.94 15.15 1.97
C PRO A 63 0.40 15.12 2.00
N ILE A 64 -0.19 16.14 2.62
CA ILE A 64 -1.67 16.29 2.69
C ILE A 64 -2.21 16.94 1.40
N LYS A 65 -1.39 17.77 0.74
CA LYS A 65 -1.80 18.51 -0.46
C LYS A 65 -1.61 17.66 -1.72
N ARG A 66 -2.63 17.63 -2.59
CA ARG A 66 -2.56 16.94 -3.90
C ARG A 66 -1.37 17.39 -4.74
N ARG A 67 -1.03 18.68 -4.70
CA ARG A 67 0.15 19.22 -5.41
C ARG A 67 1.45 18.57 -4.94
N THR A 68 1.62 18.41 -3.63
CA THR A 68 2.82 17.76 -3.08
C THR A 68 2.87 16.29 -3.47
N LEU A 69 1.73 15.58 -3.46
CA LEU A 69 1.66 14.21 -3.98
C LEU A 69 2.04 14.15 -5.46
N CYS A 70 1.53 15.06 -6.30
CA CYS A 70 1.91 15.13 -7.72
C CYS A 70 3.40 15.38 -7.88
N ILE A 71 4.00 16.33 -7.13
CA ILE A 71 5.43 16.64 -7.21
C ILE A 71 6.27 15.42 -6.84
N VAL A 72 5.93 14.72 -5.75
CA VAL A 72 6.64 13.50 -5.34
C VAL A 72 6.49 12.40 -6.39
N ALA A 73 5.27 12.18 -6.90
CA ALA A 73 5.01 11.20 -7.95
C ALA A 73 5.78 11.50 -9.24
N THR A 74 5.80 12.76 -9.68
CA THR A 74 6.56 13.18 -10.86
C THR A 74 8.06 13.06 -10.61
N ALA A 75 8.56 13.40 -9.42
CA ALA A 75 9.98 13.22 -9.08
C ALA A 75 10.43 11.75 -9.09
N ILE A 76 9.58 10.84 -8.59
CA ILE A 76 9.84 9.39 -8.67
C ILE A 76 9.81 8.93 -10.13
N ALA A 77 8.82 9.36 -10.91
CA ALA A 77 8.70 9.00 -12.32
C ALA A 77 9.88 9.52 -13.17
N THR A 78 10.30 10.76 -12.96
CA THR A 78 11.43 11.35 -13.68
C THR A 78 12.74 10.68 -13.30
N MET A 79 12.96 10.36 -12.02
CA MET A 79 14.14 9.63 -11.58
C MET A 79 14.19 8.21 -12.18
N SER A 80 13.03 7.53 -12.23
CA SER A 80 12.91 6.22 -12.87
C SER A 80 13.21 6.29 -14.37
N LEU A 81 12.68 7.30 -15.07
CA LEU A 81 12.95 7.54 -16.48
C LEU A 81 14.44 7.82 -16.71
N LEU A 82 15.06 8.64 -15.87
CA LEU A 82 16.48 8.99 -15.96
C LEU A 82 17.37 7.74 -15.79
N MET A 83 17.06 6.87 -14.84
CA MET A 83 17.77 5.60 -14.64
C MET A 83 17.64 4.68 -15.85
N THR A 84 16.43 4.55 -16.43
CA THR A 84 16.21 3.75 -17.65
C THR A 84 16.96 4.33 -18.86
N TYR A 85 16.94 5.65 -19.01
CA TYR A 85 17.69 6.33 -20.07
C TYR A 85 19.20 6.15 -19.90
N ALA A 86 19.71 6.28 -18.67
CA ALA A 86 21.12 6.06 -18.36
C ALA A 86 21.55 4.62 -18.64
N HIS A 87 20.71 3.64 -18.31
CA HIS A 87 20.93 2.24 -18.67
C HIS A 87 21.00 2.06 -20.19
N TYR A 88 20.03 2.59 -20.94
CA TYR A 88 20.04 2.54 -22.40
C TYR A 88 21.30 3.18 -22.99
N ALA A 89 21.67 4.38 -22.53
CA ALA A 89 22.87 5.09 -22.97
C ALA A 89 24.15 4.30 -22.67
N SER A 90 24.23 3.63 -21.51
CA SER A 90 25.38 2.81 -21.11
C SER A 90 25.60 1.57 -21.97
N VAL A 91 24.56 1.10 -22.66
CA VAL A 91 24.60 -0.10 -23.53
C VAL A 91 24.76 0.30 -25.00
N THR A 92 24.00 1.31 -25.45
CA THR A 92 23.90 1.64 -26.87
C THR A 92 24.94 2.65 -27.35
N TRP A 93 25.42 3.54 -26.47
CA TRP A 93 26.32 4.62 -26.88
C TRP A 93 27.79 4.19 -26.77
N PRO A 94 28.55 4.13 -27.88
CA PRO A 94 29.91 3.60 -27.85
C PRO A 94 30.85 4.35 -26.91
N SER A 95 30.77 5.68 -26.87
CA SER A 95 31.58 6.52 -25.97
C SER A 95 31.39 6.19 -24.49
N LEU A 96 30.21 5.73 -24.08
CA LEU A 96 29.95 5.33 -22.69
C LEU A 96 30.26 3.84 -22.49
N ALA A 97 29.91 2.99 -23.46
CA ALA A 97 30.13 1.55 -23.42
C ALA A 97 31.62 1.18 -23.32
N TYR A 98 32.52 1.94 -23.95
CA TYR A 98 33.97 1.72 -23.88
C TYR A 98 34.62 2.19 -22.57
N HIS A 99 33.88 2.89 -21.70
CA HIS A 99 34.36 3.32 -20.38
C HIS A 99 33.64 2.54 -19.27
N PRO A 100 34.14 1.35 -18.90
CA PRO A 100 33.45 0.47 -17.96
C PRO A 100 33.28 1.07 -16.57
N GLU A 101 34.20 1.94 -16.13
CA GLU A 101 34.11 2.62 -14.82
C GLU A 101 32.86 3.51 -14.71
N ILE A 102 32.42 4.10 -15.82
CA ILE A 102 31.27 5.02 -15.84
C ILE A 102 29.99 4.26 -16.22
N ALA A 103 30.09 3.29 -17.13
CA ALA A 103 28.94 2.50 -17.56
C ALA A 103 28.45 1.52 -16.49
N ARG A 104 29.33 0.94 -15.68
CA ARG A 104 28.98 -0.09 -14.68
C ARG A 104 27.89 0.37 -13.70
N PRO A 105 28.01 1.52 -13.01
CA PRO A 105 27.00 1.94 -12.04
C PRO A 105 25.65 2.31 -12.68
N LEU A 106 25.63 2.65 -13.96
CA LEU A 106 24.42 3.03 -14.71
C LEU A 106 23.64 1.83 -15.26
N ARG A 107 24.25 0.64 -15.28
CA ARG A 107 23.61 -0.57 -15.82
C ARG A 107 22.69 -1.21 -14.79
N LEU A 108 21.38 -1.11 -14.99
CA LEU A 108 20.36 -1.69 -14.10
C LEU A 108 20.44 -3.22 -13.95
N ASP A 109 21.00 -3.94 -14.93
CA ASP A 109 21.20 -5.39 -14.85
C ASP A 109 22.16 -5.81 -13.73
N ARG A 110 23.02 -4.87 -13.29
CA ARG A 110 24.16 -5.17 -12.44
C ARG A 110 23.84 -5.04 -10.95
N PRO A 111 24.50 -5.87 -10.12
CA PRO A 111 24.30 -5.87 -8.68
C PRO A 111 24.84 -4.64 -7.95
N ASP A 112 25.81 -3.99 -8.55
CA ASP A 112 26.51 -2.79 -8.07
C ASP A 112 25.91 -1.48 -8.62
N SER A 113 24.75 -1.54 -9.26
CA SER A 113 24.14 -0.38 -9.94
C SER A 113 23.40 0.59 -9.00
N PHE A 114 23.32 1.86 -9.41
CA PHE A 114 22.48 2.86 -8.73
C PHE A 114 21.00 2.49 -8.72
N GLY A 115 20.55 1.70 -9.71
CA GLY A 115 19.19 1.18 -9.78
C GLY A 115 18.80 0.36 -8.57
N ARG A 116 19.71 -0.49 -8.07
CA ARG A 116 19.43 -1.30 -6.87
C ARG A 116 19.30 -0.46 -5.61
N TRP A 117 20.16 0.54 -5.44
CA TRP A 117 20.03 1.51 -4.35
C TRP A 117 18.71 2.27 -4.42
N TYR A 118 18.32 2.71 -5.62
CA TYR A 118 17.06 3.40 -5.84
C TYR A 118 15.85 2.53 -5.47
N ILE A 119 15.82 1.26 -5.92
CA ILE A 119 14.78 0.29 -5.56
C ILE A 119 14.74 0.06 -4.04
N ALA A 120 15.91 -0.13 -3.40
CA ALA A 120 16.01 -0.33 -1.97
C ALA A 120 15.40 0.83 -1.17
N ILE A 121 15.72 2.08 -1.58
CA ILE A 121 15.18 3.30 -0.97
C ILE A 121 13.67 3.39 -1.17
N LEU A 122 13.16 3.12 -2.38
CA LEU A 122 11.71 3.14 -2.64
C LEU A 122 10.95 2.10 -1.81
N LEU A 123 11.50 0.89 -1.66
CA LEU A 123 10.92 -0.16 -0.85
C LEU A 123 10.93 0.20 0.65
N ALA A 124 12.04 0.78 1.13
CA ALA A 124 12.14 1.26 2.51
C ALA A 124 11.15 2.40 2.79
N ALA A 125 11.03 3.37 1.86
CA ALA A 125 10.05 4.45 1.95
C ALA A 125 8.61 3.92 1.93
N SER A 126 8.32 2.95 1.08
CA SER A 126 7.03 2.27 1.02
C SER A 126 6.70 1.54 2.32
N SER A 127 7.69 0.92 2.96
CA SER A 127 7.53 0.33 4.29
C SER A 127 7.21 1.39 5.36
N GLY A 128 7.87 2.56 5.31
CA GLY A 128 7.53 3.71 6.14
C GLY A 128 6.08 4.16 5.97
N VAL A 129 5.60 4.27 4.72
CA VAL A 129 4.19 4.62 4.42
C VAL A 129 3.23 3.54 4.93
N ALA A 130 3.58 2.27 4.78
CA ALA A 130 2.81 1.15 5.32
C ALA A 130 2.74 1.21 6.87
N LEU A 131 3.83 1.58 7.54
CA LEU A 131 3.88 1.79 8.99
C LEU A 131 2.97 2.95 9.42
N LEU A 132 3.02 4.09 8.74
CA LEU A 132 2.14 5.23 9.03
C LEU A 132 0.66 4.84 8.84
N THR A 133 0.36 4.09 7.78
CA THR A 133 -0.99 3.57 7.52
C THR A 133 -1.45 2.60 8.60
N TYR A 134 -0.56 1.70 9.03
CA TYR A 134 -0.82 0.78 10.14
C TYR A 134 -1.12 1.53 11.44
N GLN A 135 -0.31 2.53 11.80
CA GLN A 135 -0.52 3.33 13.01
C GLN A 135 -1.85 4.07 12.97
N LEU A 136 -2.23 4.64 11.81
CA LEU A 136 -3.51 5.31 11.64
C LEU A 136 -4.69 4.33 11.80
N ARG A 137 -4.63 3.18 11.12
CA ARG A 137 -5.69 2.16 11.17
C ARG A 137 -5.82 1.50 12.54
N ARG A 138 -4.71 1.33 13.28
CA ARG A 138 -4.71 0.74 14.62
C ARG A 138 -5.63 1.47 15.60
N TYR A 139 -5.75 2.80 15.47
CA TYR A 139 -6.58 3.61 16.35
C TYR A 139 -7.96 3.96 15.75
N ARG A 140 -8.25 3.51 14.53
CA ARG A 140 -9.55 3.74 13.89
C ARG A 140 -10.56 2.76 14.46
N ASN A 141 -11.58 3.30 15.13
CA ASN A 141 -12.59 2.54 15.89
C ASN A 141 -13.66 1.84 15.03
N ASP A 142 -13.41 1.73 13.73
CA ASP A 142 -14.34 1.25 12.69
C ASP A 142 -13.83 -0.05 12.04
N ASP A 143 -12.58 -0.45 12.31
CA ASP A 143 -11.95 -1.64 11.71
C ASP A 143 -12.06 -2.87 12.63
N TYR A 144 -13.30 -3.28 12.95
CA TYR A 144 -13.59 -4.42 13.83
C TYR A 144 -13.15 -5.78 13.24
N ARG A 145 -12.89 -5.85 11.93
CA ARG A 145 -12.49 -7.08 11.24
C ARG A 145 -10.99 -7.40 11.36
N GLY A 146 -10.20 -6.56 12.01
CA GLY A 146 -8.78 -6.84 12.28
C GLY A 146 -7.85 -6.77 11.07
N HIS A 147 -8.30 -6.22 9.93
CA HIS A 147 -7.51 -6.09 8.70
C HIS A 147 -6.23 -5.25 8.88
N TYR A 148 -6.16 -4.42 9.91
CA TYR A 148 -4.95 -3.67 10.24
C TYR A 148 -3.74 -4.60 10.51
N ARG A 149 -3.94 -5.86 10.92
CA ARG A 149 -2.84 -6.83 11.12
C ARG A 149 -2.09 -7.16 9.84
N LEU A 150 -2.78 -7.15 8.68
CA LEU A 150 -2.18 -7.42 7.38
C LEU A 150 -1.10 -6.39 7.03
N TRP A 151 -1.22 -5.15 7.51
CA TRP A 151 -0.19 -4.13 7.32
C TRP A 151 1.12 -4.46 8.04
N ARG A 152 1.10 -5.23 9.14
CA ARG A 152 2.35 -5.70 9.77
C ARG A 152 3.13 -6.61 8.84
N LEU A 153 2.43 -7.52 8.15
CA LEU A 153 3.05 -8.40 7.15
C LEU A 153 3.61 -7.58 5.99
N ILE A 154 2.85 -6.60 5.48
CA ILE A 154 3.34 -5.71 4.40
C ILE A 154 4.63 -4.99 4.80
N ILE A 155 4.70 -4.43 6.01
CA ILE A 155 5.90 -3.72 6.51
C ILE A 155 7.11 -4.67 6.53
N VAL A 156 6.93 -5.87 7.07
CA VAL A 156 8.00 -6.89 7.15
C VAL A 156 8.44 -7.31 5.75
N VAL A 157 7.50 -7.63 4.87
CA VAL A 157 7.80 -8.03 3.48
C VAL A 157 8.55 -6.92 2.76
N LEU A 158 8.10 -5.66 2.83
CA LEU A 158 8.78 -4.55 2.16
C LEU A 158 10.19 -4.30 2.70
N LEU A 159 10.41 -4.45 4.02
CA LEU A 159 11.75 -4.35 4.60
C LEU A 159 12.65 -5.50 4.12
N LEU A 160 12.15 -6.73 4.14
CA LEU A 160 12.89 -7.88 3.65
C LEU A 160 13.22 -7.73 2.16
N THR A 161 12.28 -7.28 1.34
CA THR A 161 12.52 -7.03 -0.09
C THR A 161 13.53 -5.91 -0.30
N SER A 162 13.50 -4.85 0.52
CA SER A 162 14.50 -3.76 0.48
C SER A 162 15.90 -4.30 0.77
N VAL A 163 16.07 -5.09 1.82
CA VAL A 163 17.37 -5.73 2.14
C VAL A 163 17.79 -6.70 1.04
N ASN A 164 16.84 -7.50 0.54
CA ASN A 164 17.09 -8.45 -0.54
C ASN A 164 17.59 -7.76 -1.83
N SER A 165 17.07 -6.57 -2.15
CA SER A 165 17.53 -5.82 -3.33
C SER A 165 19.00 -5.40 -3.28
N LEU A 166 19.60 -5.31 -2.09
CA LEU A 166 21.01 -4.96 -1.92
C LEU A 166 21.90 -6.20 -1.80
N VAL A 167 21.50 -7.18 -0.99
CA VAL A 167 22.38 -8.30 -0.61
C VAL A 167 22.07 -9.58 -1.40
N SER A 168 21.00 -9.61 -2.22
CA SER A 168 20.55 -10.85 -2.87
C SER A 168 20.30 -11.96 -1.82
N ALA A 169 19.69 -11.62 -0.69
CA ALA A 169 19.54 -12.49 0.48
C ALA A 169 18.82 -13.83 0.16
N VAL A 170 17.91 -13.83 -0.81
CA VAL A 170 17.24 -15.05 -1.30
C VAL A 170 18.22 -15.99 -2.00
N ASP A 171 19.14 -15.44 -2.80
CA ASP A 171 20.16 -16.23 -3.50
C ASP A 171 21.13 -16.87 -2.49
N TRP A 172 21.54 -16.11 -1.47
CA TRP A 172 22.34 -16.62 -0.36
C TRP A 172 21.62 -17.69 0.46
N GLY A 173 20.32 -17.48 0.74
CA GLY A 173 19.49 -18.48 1.41
C GLY A 173 19.36 -19.76 0.59
N GLY A 174 19.18 -19.65 -0.72
CA GLY A 174 19.18 -20.77 -1.65
C GLY A 174 20.52 -21.52 -1.62
N ALA A 175 21.64 -20.80 -1.74
CA ALA A 175 22.97 -21.38 -1.67
C ALA A 175 23.24 -22.09 -0.33
N LEU A 176 22.78 -21.53 0.79
CA LEU A 176 22.94 -22.14 2.11
C LEU A 176 22.06 -23.38 2.26
N LEU A 177 20.82 -23.35 1.74
CA LEU A 177 19.95 -24.53 1.70
C LEU A 177 20.55 -25.63 0.81
N ASP A 178 21.12 -25.28 -0.34
CA ASP A 178 21.80 -26.24 -1.22
C ASP A 178 23.07 -26.80 -0.57
N ALA A 179 23.76 -26.02 0.26
CA ALA A 179 24.91 -26.48 1.04
C ALA A 179 24.52 -27.42 2.19
N VAL A 180 23.39 -27.16 2.85
CA VAL A 180 22.90 -27.96 4.00
C VAL A 180 22.19 -29.24 3.54
N PHE A 181 21.36 -29.16 2.50
CA PHE A 181 20.53 -30.27 2.02
C PHE A 181 21.10 -30.99 0.79
N GLY A 182 22.25 -30.53 0.28
CA GLY A 182 22.82 -30.99 -0.99
C GLY A 182 22.11 -30.37 -2.20
N LYS A 183 22.84 -30.24 -3.33
CA LYS A 183 22.28 -29.72 -4.59
C LYS A 183 20.94 -30.42 -4.89
N ARG A 184 19.89 -29.64 -5.09
CA ARG A 184 18.54 -30.10 -5.48
C ARG A 184 18.51 -30.71 -6.89
N VAL A 185 19.32 -31.74 -7.15
CA VAL A 185 19.19 -32.61 -8.32
C VAL A 185 17.94 -33.49 -8.19
N ALA A 186 17.37 -33.64 -6.99
CA ALA A 186 16.20 -34.50 -6.77
C ALA A 186 14.82 -33.81 -6.95
N PHE A 187 14.75 -32.48 -7.11
CA PHE A 187 13.47 -31.75 -7.17
C PHE A 187 13.43 -30.65 -8.24
N SER A 188 14.17 -30.81 -9.34
CA SER A 188 13.90 -30.04 -10.55
C SER A 188 12.62 -30.59 -11.17
N GLY A 189 11.65 -29.72 -11.51
CA GLY A 189 10.36 -30.16 -12.09
C GLY A 189 10.49 -30.95 -13.41
N TYR A 190 11.68 -30.92 -14.03
CA TYR A 190 12.01 -31.68 -15.22
C TYR A 190 12.21 -33.18 -14.95
N ASP A 191 12.74 -33.57 -13.78
CA ASP A 191 12.99 -34.97 -13.43
C ASP A 191 11.70 -35.74 -13.14
N TRP A 192 10.69 -35.07 -12.58
CA TRP A 192 9.36 -35.67 -12.37
C TRP A 192 8.67 -36.04 -13.69
N LEU A 193 8.82 -35.21 -14.72
CA LEU A 193 8.26 -35.49 -16.04
C LEU A 193 8.91 -36.73 -16.66
N ARG A 194 10.20 -36.96 -16.43
CA ARG A 194 10.91 -38.13 -16.96
C ARG A 194 10.50 -39.43 -16.28
N ILE A 195 10.23 -39.40 -14.97
CA ILE A 195 9.72 -40.57 -14.22
C ILE A 195 8.28 -40.91 -14.63
N VAL A 196 7.47 -39.91 -14.99
CA VAL A 196 6.06 -40.12 -15.39
C VAL A 196 5.92 -40.48 -16.87
N LEU A 197 6.81 -40.01 -17.75
CA LEU A 197 6.72 -40.20 -19.20
C LEU A 197 7.64 -41.30 -19.77
N GLY A 198 8.59 -41.83 -18.99
CA GLY A 198 9.52 -42.88 -19.43
C GLY A 198 10.76 -42.34 -20.13
#